data_AF-A0A439KKM5-F1
#
_entry.id   AF-A0A439KKM5-F1
#
_cell.length_a   1.000
_cell.length_b   1.000
_cell.length_c   1.000
_cell.angle_alpha   90.00
_cell.angle_beta   90.00
_cell.angle_gamma   90.00
#
_symmetry.space_group_name_H-M   'P 1'
#
loop_
_entity.id
_entity.type
_entity.pdbx_description
1 polymer ?
#
loop_
_entity_poly.entity_id
_entity_poly.type
_entity_poly.pdbx_seq_one_letter_code
_entity_poly.pdbx_strand_id
1 'polypeptide(L)'
;GGEYMFRMRGEAHIWSPDAVATLQHAVRQGSWQTFKDYSAQIDSETARAQSIRGLFKIRLAEETGRKKVALDEVMSAADIVKRFST
;
A
#
# COMPACT_ATOMS: atom_id res chain seq x y z
N GLY A 1 0.27 -25.01 -4.64
CA GLY A 1 -0.09 -25.58 -3.32
C GLY A 1 0.15 -24.54 -2.24
N GLY A 2 -0.83 -24.29 -1.36
CA GLY A 2 -0.85 -23.06 -0.54
C GLY A 2 -1.77 -21.98 -1.12
N GLU A 3 -2.79 -22.36 -1.87
CA GLU A 3 -3.80 -21.45 -2.42
C GLU A 3 -4.67 -20.84 -1.31
N TYR A 4 -5.15 -21.68 -0.38
CA TYR A 4 -6.01 -21.24 0.72
C TYR A 4 -5.26 -20.63 1.90
N MET A 5 -4.01 -21.05 2.12
CA MET A 5 -3.18 -20.60 3.23
C MET A 5 -1.74 -20.40 2.77
N PHE A 6 -1.13 -19.31 3.21
CA PHE A 6 0.26 -18.98 2.92
C PHE A 6 1.20 -20.15 3.25
N ARG A 7 2.17 -20.37 2.36
CA ARG A 7 3.31 -21.26 2.57
C ARG A 7 4.56 -20.60 1.99
N MET A 8 5.73 -20.81 2.62
CA MET A 8 7.00 -20.20 2.19
C MET A 8 7.39 -20.49 0.73
N ARG A 9 6.97 -21.63 0.17
CA ARG A 9 7.18 -22.01 -1.25
C ARG A 9 5.85 -22.28 -1.96
N GLY A 10 4.77 -21.66 -1.48
CA GLY A 10 3.43 -21.81 -2.04
C GLY A 10 3.09 -20.72 -3.05
N GLU A 11 1.80 -20.60 -3.36
CA GLU A 11 1.28 -19.49 -4.15
C GLU A 11 1.59 -18.14 -3.49
N ALA A 12 1.63 -17.09 -4.29
CA ALA A 12 1.82 -15.74 -3.77
C ALA A 12 0.55 -15.25 -3.07
N HIS A 13 0.69 -14.69 -1.86
CA HIS A 13 -0.41 -14.06 -1.12
C HIS A 13 -0.11 -12.57 -0.90
N ILE A 14 -1.15 -11.74 -0.95
CA ILE A 14 -1.02 -10.31 -0.63
C ILE A 14 -0.60 -10.13 0.83
N TRP A 15 -1.12 -10.98 1.72
CA TRP A 15 -0.73 -11.02 3.13
C TRP A 15 0.34 -12.09 3.38
N SER A 16 1.59 -11.65 3.51
CA SER A 16 2.69 -12.49 3.98
C SER A 16 2.99 -12.24 5.47
N PRO A 17 3.65 -13.18 6.18
CA PRO A 17 4.07 -12.97 7.56
C PRO A 17 4.92 -11.70 7.73
N ASP A 18 5.81 -11.42 6.79
CA ASP A 18 6.69 -10.24 6.82
C ASP A 18 5.91 -8.94 6.66
N ALA A 19 4.94 -8.89 5.74
CA ALA A 19 4.08 -7.72 5.54
C ALA A 19 3.23 -7.43 6.80
N VAL A 20 2.66 -8.47 7.40
CA VAL A 20 1.89 -8.35 8.65
C VAL A 20 2.79 -7.90 9.80
N ALA A 21 3.97 -8.49 9.96
CA ALA A 21 4.92 -8.10 11.00
C ALA A 21 5.38 -6.64 10.87
N THR A 22 5.69 -6.21 9.64
CA THR A 22 6.12 -4.84 9.33
C THR A 22 5.00 -3.83 9.63
N LEU A 23 3.76 -4.11 9.21
CA LEU A 23 2.61 -3.27 9.51
C LEU A 23 2.35 -3.17 11.03
N GLN A 24 2.38 -4.30 11.72
CA GLN A 24 2.17 -4.31 13.16
C GLN A 24 3.26 -3.51 13.90
N HIS A 25 4.52 -3.62 13.47
CA HIS A 25 5.61 -2.83 14.04
C HIS A 25 5.40 -1.34 13.78
N ALA A 26 5.03 -0.95 12.57
CA ALA A 26 4.76 0.43 12.20
C ALA A 26 3.68 1.06 13.08
N VAL A 27 2.55 0.38 13.26
CA VAL A 27 1.42 0.89 14.07
C VAL A 27 1.77 0.93 15.56
N ARG A 28 2.42 -0.10 16.11
CA ARG A 28 2.79 -0.13 17.54
C ARG A 28 3.80 0.95 17.92
N GLN A 29 4.68 1.32 16.99
CA GLN A 29 5.71 2.34 17.22
C GLN A 29 5.30 3.74 16.71
N GLY A 30 4.16 3.88 16.04
CA GLY A 30 3.79 5.13 15.36
C GLY A 30 4.78 5.55 14.26
N SER A 31 5.50 4.59 13.66
CA SER A 31 6.60 4.86 12.73
C SER A 31 6.11 5.00 11.29
N TRP A 32 6.08 6.24 10.79
CA TRP A 32 5.79 6.51 9.37
C TRP A 32 6.81 5.86 8.43
N GLN A 33 8.08 5.81 8.84
CA GLN A 33 9.12 5.20 8.00
C GLN A 33 8.86 3.71 7.81
N THR A 34 8.57 2.99 8.90
CA THR A 34 8.24 1.55 8.82
C THR A 34 6.94 1.32 8.04
N PHE A 35 5.96 2.23 8.15
CA PHE A 35 4.74 2.14 7.35
C PHE A 35 5.03 2.29 5.84
N LYS A 36 5.96 3.17 5.45
CA LYS A 36 6.40 3.28 4.05
C LYS A 36 7.08 2.01 3.57
N ASP A 37 7.87 1.35 4.42
CA ASP A 37 8.51 0.08 4.07
C ASP A 37 7.46 -1.02 3.84
N TYR A 38 6.46 -1.13 4.71
CA TYR A 38 5.29 -1.99 4.51
C TYR A 38 4.56 -1.67 3.19
N SER A 39 4.27 -0.39 2.95
CA SER A 39 3.55 0.05 1.75
C SER A 39 4.32 -0.30 0.48
N ALA A 40 5.64 -0.12 0.49
CA ALA A 40 6.50 -0.49 -0.65
C ALA A 40 6.51 -1.99 -0.92
N GLN A 41 6.45 -2.84 0.11
CA GLN A 41 6.32 -4.29 -0.08
C GLN A 41 5.01 -4.66 -0.79
N ILE A 42 3.89 -4.07 -0.35
CA ILE A 42 2.54 -4.33 -0.90
C ILE A 42 2.34 -3.67 -2.28
N ASP A 43 2.97 -2.52 -2.53
CA ASP A 43 2.86 -1.81 -3.80
C ASP A 43 3.95 -2.22 -4.81
N SER A 44 4.81 -3.19 -4.48
CA SER A 44 5.84 -3.69 -5.39
C SER A 44 5.24 -4.33 -6.65
N GLU A 45 5.99 -4.39 -7.74
CA GLU A 45 5.52 -4.94 -9.02
C GLU A 45 5.06 -6.41 -8.91
N THR A 46 5.78 -7.21 -8.11
CA THR A 46 5.39 -8.59 -7.80
C THR A 46 4.08 -8.67 -7.03
N ALA A 47 3.84 -7.76 -6.07
CA ALA A 47 2.58 -7.71 -5.34
C ALA A 47 1.42 -7.16 -6.21
N ARG A 48 1.70 -6.21 -7.10
CA ARG A 48 0.73 -5.68 -8.08
C ARG A 48 0.20 -6.76 -9.02
N ALA A 49 1.05 -7.70 -9.43
CA ALA A 49 0.66 -8.81 -10.31
C ALA A 49 -0.42 -9.74 -9.71
N GLN A 50 -0.78 -9.57 -8.44
CA GLN A 50 -1.83 -10.35 -7.75
C GLN A 50 -3.23 -9.71 -7.84
N SER A 51 -3.36 -8.50 -8.40
CA SER A 51 -4.64 -7.80 -8.48
C SER A 51 -4.84 -7.07 -9.81
N ILE A 52 -6.10 -6.91 -10.22
CA ILE A 52 -6.45 -6.13 -11.41
C ILE A 52 -5.97 -4.67 -11.29
N ARG A 53 -6.04 -4.08 -10.09
CA ARG A 53 -5.55 -2.71 -9.86
C ARG A 53 -4.06 -2.57 -10.19
N GLY A 54 -3.27 -3.62 -9.98
CA GLY A 54 -1.84 -3.63 -10.29
C GLY A 54 -1.51 -3.53 -11.77
N LEU A 55 -2.48 -3.78 -12.67
CA LEU A 55 -2.32 -3.60 -14.12
C LEU A 55 -2.34 -2.13 -14.54
N PHE A 56 -2.72 -1.22 -13.64
CA PHE A 56 -2.83 0.21 -13.93
C PHE A 56 -1.65 0.98 -13.34
N LYS A 57 -1.17 1.97 -14.10
CA LYS A 57 -0.29 3.04 -13.57
C LYS A 57 -1.07 4.33 -13.40
N ILE A 58 -0.79 5.06 -12.33
CA ILE A 58 -1.30 6.42 -12.16
C ILE A 58 -0.42 7.35 -12.99
N ARG A 59 -1.01 8.01 -14.00
CA ARG A 59 -0.32 9.08 -14.73
C ARG A 59 -0.22 10.30 -13.83
N LEU A 60 1.00 10.75 -13.58
CA LEU A 60 1.26 11.89 -12.72
C LEU A 60 0.90 13.21 -13.41
N ALA A 61 0.84 14.29 -12.62
CA ALA A 61 0.48 15.62 -13.11
C ALA A 61 1.37 16.05 -14.29
N GLU A 62 2.67 15.80 -14.18
CA GLU A 62 3.67 16.08 -15.22
C GLU A 62 3.38 15.34 -16.53
N GLU A 63 3.01 14.05 -16.47
CA GLU A 63 2.66 13.22 -17.64
C GLU A 63 1.35 13.64 -18.32
N THR A 64 0.56 14.51 -17.69
CA THR A 64 -0.75 14.94 -18.19
C THR A 64 -0.85 16.46 -18.40
N GLY A 65 0.26 17.19 -18.27
CA GLY A 65 0.29 18.66 -18.41
C GLY A 65 -0.42 19.41 -17.27
N ARG A 66 -0.69 18.75 -16.15
CA ARG A 66 -1.30 19.35 -14.96
C ARG A 66 -0.23 19.87 -14.00
N LYS A 67 -0.58 20.88 -13.21
CA LYS A 67 0.28 21.37 -12.13
C LYS A 67 0.12 20.50 -10.88
N LYS A 68 1.22 20.31 -10.15
CA LYS A 68 1.17 19.71 -8.79
C LYS A 68 0.43 20.66 -7.86
N VAL A 69 -0.26 20.09 -6.90
CA VAL A 69 -1.03 20.79 -5.86
C VAL A 69 -0.24 20.68 -4.56
N ALA A 70 -0.22 21.74 -3.76
CA ALA A 70 0.50 21.73 -2.48
C ALA A 70 -0.27 20.90 -1.44
N LEU A 71 0.43 20.26 -0.50
CA LEU A 71 -0.21 19.32 0.46
C LEU A 71 -1.20 20.00 1.40
N ASP A 72 -1.01 21.28 1.68
CA ASP A 72 -1.91 22.14 2.46
C ASP A 72 -3.22 22.46 1.75
N GLU A 73 -3.25 22.39 0.41
CA GLU A 73 -4.48 22.50 -0.38
C GLU A 73 -5.25 21.17 -0.46
N VAL A 74 -4.67 20.07 0.02
CA VAL A 74 -5.31 18.75 0.08
C VAL A 74 -6.14 18.63 1.37
N MET A 75 -7.21 17.86 1.29
CA MET A 75 -8.04 17.52 2.45
C MET A 75 -7.20 16.99 3.62
N SER A 76 -7.53 17.45 4.83
CA SER A 76 -6.83 17.06 6.05
C SER A 76 -6.93 15.54 6.30
N ALA A 77 -5.91 14.96 6.94
CA ALA A 77 -5.95 13.55 7.34
C ALA A 77 -7.18 13.24 8.21
N ALA A 78 -7.57 14.17 9.10
CA ALA A 78 -8.73 14.04 9.98
C ALA A 78 -10.07 13.98 9.22
N ASP A 79 -10.18 14.63 8.06
CA ASP A 79 -11.37 14.55 7.22
C ASP A 79 -11.36 13.33 6.30
N ILE A 80 -10.18 12.90 5.82
CA ILE A 80 -10.03 11.70 5.00
C ILE A 80 -10.47 10.46 5.79
N VAL A 81 -10.04 10.31 7.05
CA VAL A 81 -10.33 9.12 7.86
C VAL A 81 -11.83 8.94 8.14
N LYS A 82 -12.64 10.00 8.05
CA LYS A 82 -14.12 9.90 8.18
C LYS A 82 -14.77 9.06 7.08
N ARG A 83 -14.06 8.84 5.96
CA ARG A 83 -14.53 8.01 4.84
C ARG A 83 -14.20 6.53 5.02
N PHE A 84 -13.42 6.17 6.05
CA PHE A 84 -13.06 4.79 6.31
C PHE A 84 -14.18 4.11 7.11
N SER A 85 -14.48 2.86 6.75
CA SER A 85 -15.39 1.99 7.49
C SER A 85 -14.63 0.74 7.89
N THR A 86 -14.86 0.26 9.11
CA THR A 86 -14.26 -0.96 9.67
C THR A 86 -15.23 -2.12 9.60
#